data_AF-A0A414BEV9-F1
#
_entry.id   AF-A0A414BEV9-F1
#
_cell.length_a   1.000
_cell.length_b   1.000
_cell.length_c   1.000
_cell.angle_alpha   90.00
_cell.angle_beta   90.00
_cell.angle_gamma   90.00
#
_symmetry.space_group_name_H-M   'P 1'
#
loop_
_entity.id
_entity.type
_entity.pdbx_description
1 polymer ?
#
loop_
_entity_poly.entity_id
_entity_poly.type
_entity_poly.pdbx_seq_one_letter_code
_entity_poly.pdbx_strand_id
1 'polypeptide(L)'
;MKTCRKDFQGRKSTAVLKLLCRNIAAGRFNWRRYCTPQTYFGQEICVTPLHCSYGQIGYTVHFPYSNMPEVEYDWEMGKLTIDEENWKEYFQHSEQ
;
A
#
# COMPACT_ATOMS: atom_id res chain seq x y z
N MET A 1 -11.19 -9.98 -24.01
CA MET A 1 -11.89 -8.69 -23.85
C MET A 1 -11.84 -8.31 -22.36
N LYS A 2 -10.93 -7.40 -21.97
CA LYS A 2 -10.82 -6.91 -20.58
C LYS A 2 -11.64 -5.64 -20.44
N THR A 3 -12.97 -5.75 -20.40
CA THR A 3 -13.84 -4.59 -20.11
C THR A 3 -14.14 -4.58 -18.62
N CYS A 4 -13.59 -3.64 -17.86
CA CYS A 4 -14.12 -3.28 -16.55
C CYS A 4 -13.74 -1.85 -16.18
N ARG A 5 -14.74 -0.96 -16.25
CA ARG A 5 -14.84 0.40 -15.69
C ARG A 5 -13.86 0.66 -14.53
N LYS A 6 -12.88 1.55 -14.65
CA LYS A 6 -11.91 1.83 -13.57
C LYS A 6 -11.47 3.30 -13.39
N ASP A 7 -12.12 4.27 -14.03
CA ASP A 7 -11.58 5.64 -14.07
C ASP A 7 -11.97 6.55 -12.90
N PHE A 8 -13.15 6.39 -12.30
CA PHE A 8 -13.63 7.35 -11.29
C PHE A 8 -13.14 7.05 -9.86
N GLN A 9 -12.92 5.78 -9.53
CA GLN A 9 -12.36 5.34 -8.25
C GLN A 9 -10.83 5.46 -8.24
N GLY A 10 -10.19 5.30 -9.41
CA GLY A 10 -8.74 5.36 -9.59
C GLY A 10 -8.09 6.66 -9.10
N ARG A 11 -8.65 7.84 -9.41
CA ARG A 11 -8.06 9.14 -8.99
C ARG A 11 -8.03 9.38 -7.48
N LYS A 12 -9.07 8.95 -6.76
CA LYS A 12 -9.11 9.10 -5.29
C LYS A 12 -8.21 8.06 -4.62
N SER A 13 -8.24 6.83 -5.11
CA SER A 13 -7.42 5.74 -4.60
C SER A 13 -5.93 5.97 -4.82
N THR A 14 -5.49 6.51 -5.95
CA THR A 14 -4.07 6.85 -6.19
C THR A 14 -3.57 7.96 -5.27
N ALA A 15 -4.40 8.98 -4.97
CA ALA A 15 -4.04 10.02 -4.02
C ALA A 15 -3.85 9.46 -2.59
N VAL A 16 -4.75 8.58 -2.14
CA VAL A 16 -4.64 7.90 -0.84
C VAL A 16 -3.41 7.00 -0.80
N LEU A 17 -3.11 6.27 -1.89
CA LEU A 17 -1.93 5.42 -2.01
C LEU A 17 -0.63 6.23 -1.95
N LYS A 18 -0.54 7.35 -2.69
CA LYS A 18 0.61 8.28 -2.64
C LYS A 18 0.84 8.80 -1.21
N LEU A 19 -0.24 9.20 -0.53
CA LEU A 19 -0.18 9.68 0.86
C LEU A 19 0.25 8.58 1.83
N LEU A 20 -0.29 7.37 1.68
CA LEU A 20 0.08 6.20 2.46
C LEU A 20 1.58 5.92 2.33
N CYS A 21 2.07 5.79 1.09
CA CYS A 21 3.49 5.57 0.79
C CYS A 21 4.39 6.66 1.40
N ARG A 22 3.97 7.92 1.29
CA ARG A 22 4.73 9.05 1.84
C ARG A 22 4.75 9.05 3.37
N ASN A 23 3.64 8.69 4.03
CA ASN A 23 3.59 8.56 5.49
C ASN A 23 4.43 7.40 6.00
N ILE A 24 4.43 6.27 5.27
CA ILE A 24 5.27 5.12 5.56
C ILE A 24 6.75 5.50 5.42
N ALA A 25 7.15 6.08 4.28
CA ALA A 25 8.52 6.50 4.02
C ALA A 25 9.00 7.57 5.03
N ALA A 26 8.09 8.39 5.56
CA ALA A 26 8.38 9.34 6.63
C ALA A 26 8.41 8.73 8.05
N GLY A 27 8.15 7.43 8.19
CA GLY A 27 8.09 6.74 9.50
C GLY A 27 6.92 7.16 10.39
N ARG A 28 5.90 7.81 9.82
CA ARG A 28 4.72 8.32 10.57
C ARG A 28 3.52 7.38 10.52
N PHE A 29 3.65 6.26 9.83
CA PHE A 29 2.56 5.31 9.65
C PHE A 29 2.49 4.33 10.83
N ASN A 30 1.30 4.24 11.45
CA ASN A 30 1.07 3.41 12.63
C ASN A 30 0.61 2.00 12.23
N TRP A 31 1.55 1.16 11.82
CA TRP A 31 1.28 -0.22 11.39
C TRP A 31 0.40 -1.03 12.33
N ARG A 32 0.72 -1.05 13.62
CA ARG A 32 0.01 -1.84 14.65
C ARG A 32 -1.48 -1.47 14.75
N ARG A 33 -1.85 -0.23 14.43
CA ARG A 33 -3.25 0.22 14.46
C ARG A 33 -4.06 -0.44 13.34
N TYR A 34 -3.42 -0.75 12.21
CA TYR A 34 -4.07 -1.31 11.04
C TYR A 34 -3.92 -2.83 10.94
N CYS A 35 -3.36 -3.51 11.94
CA CYS A 35 -3.38 -4.98 12.04
C CYS A 35 -4.79 -5.56 12.11
N THR A 36 -5.78 -4.73 12.40
CA THR A 36 -7.21 -5.01 12.23
C THR A 36 -7.75 -4.15 11.08
N PRO A 37 -8.71 -4.66 10.27
CA PRO A 37 -9.34 -3.89 9.21
C PRO A 37 -9.83 -2.55 9.75
N GLN A 38 -9.31 -1.45 9.21
CA GLN A 38 -9.71 -0.09 9.58
C GLN A 38 -9.78 0.82 8.37
N THR A 39 -10.68 1.79 8.45
CA THR A 39 -10.83 2.80 7.40
C THR A 39 -9.71 3.83 7.46
N TYR A 40 -8.95 3.95 6.38
CA TYR A 40 -7.90 4.93 6.12
C TYR A 40 -8.32 5.86 4.99
N PHE A 41 -8.60 7.14 5.30
CA PHE A 41 -9.04 8.15 4.32
C PHE A 41 -10.23 7.69 3.44
N GLY A 42 -11.18 6.93 4.02
CA GLY A 42 -12.34 6.40 3.30
C GLY A 42 -12.07 5.13 2.49
N GLN A 43 -10.92 4.49 2.67
CA GLN A 43 -10.59 3.17 2.12
C GLN A 43 -10.31 2.21 3.26
N GLU A 44 -10.93 1.04 3.29
CA GLU A 44 -10.58 0.02 4.28
C GLU A 44 -9.23 -0.60 3.94
N ILE A 45 -8.34 -0.63 4.94
CA ILE A 45 -7.02 -1.22 4.83
C ILE A 45 -6.81 -2.23 5.95
N CYS A 46 -6.01 -3.25 5.64
CA CYS A 46 -5.53 -4.26 6.58
C CYS A 46 -4.02 -4.31 6.50
N VAL A 47 -3.35 -4.49 7.62
CA VAL A 47 -1.91 -4.66 7.67
C VAL A 47 -1.59 -6.05 8.18
N THR A 48 -0.80 -6.77 7.39
CA THR A 48 -0.25 -8.07 7.76
C THR A 48 1.23 -7.87 8.12
N PRO A 49 1.71 -8.39 9.26
CA PRO A 49 3.14 -8.36 9.55
C PRO A 49 3.89 -9.27 8.57
N LEU A 50 4.99 -8.78 8.01
CA LEU A 50 5.89 -9.56 7.15
C LEU A 50 6.96 -10.22 8.02
N HIS A 51 7.03 -11.55 7.98
CA HIS A 51 7.94 -12.36 8.79
C HIS A 51 8.95 -13.09 7.90
N CYS A 52 10.20 -13.12 8.35
CA CYS A 52 11.26 -14.00 7.84
C CYS A 52 11.73 -14.96 8.94
N SER A 53 12.73 -15.79 8.63
CA SER A 53 13.26 -16.84 9.51
C SER A 53 13.74 -16.35 10.89
N TYR A 54 14.10 -15.06 11.01
CA TYR A 54 14.67 -14.46 12.22
C TYR A 54 13.71 -13.50 12.93
N GLY A 55 12.50 -13.32 12.44
CA GLY A 55 11.50 -12.43 13.05
C GLY A 55 10.72 -11.60 12.04
N GLN A 56 10.06 -10.56 12.55
CA GLN A 56 9.32 -9.63 11.71
C GLN A 56 10.30 -8.64 11.04
N ILE A 57 10.19 -8.49 9.73
CA ILE A 57 11.07 -7.64 8.89
C ILE A 57 10.32 -6.48 8.23
N GLY A 58 9.00 -6.52 8.25
CA GLY A 58 8.18 -5.59 7.49
C GLY A 58 6.71 -5.62 7.85
N TYR A 59 5.94 -4.87 7.08
CA TYR A 59 4.48 -4.91 7.05
C TYR A 59 3.98 -4.82 5.61
N THR A 60 2.92 -5.54 5.32
CA THR A 60 2.22 -5.51 4.03
C THR A 60 0.81 -4.96 4.24
N VAL A 61 0.43 -3.95 3.47
CA VAL A 61 -0.88 -3.31 3.47
C VAL A 61 -1.72 -3.92 2.36
N HIS A 62 -2.86 -4.46 2.73
CA HIS A 62 -3.85 -5.06 1.85
C HIS A 62 -5.13 -4.22 1.83
N PHE A 63 -5.79 -4.19 0.68
CA PHE A 63 -7.04 -3.46 0.46
C PHE A 63 -8.17 -4.45 0.14
N PRO A 64 -8.91 -4.96 1.14
CA PRO A 64 -9.88 -6.05 0.92
C PRO A 64 -11.07 -5.66 0.04
N TYR A 65 -11.48 -4.39 0.07
CA TYR A 65 -12.67 -3.90 -0.65
C TYR A 65 -12.35 -3.01 -1.85
N SER A 66 -11.07 -2.74 -2.09
CA SER A 66 -10.63 -1.89 -3.20
C SER A 66 -9.71 -2.69 -4.11
N ASN A 67 -9.85 -2.49 -5.42
CA ASN A 67 -8.98 -3.10 -6.42
C ASN A 67 -7.62 -2.36 -6.50
N MET A 68 -7.10 -1.95 -5.34
CA MET A 68 -5.85 -1.22 -5.15
C MET A 68 -4.68 -2.21 -5.01
N PRO A 69 -3.48 -1.83 -5.46
CA PRO A 69 -2.31 -2.68 -5.29
C PRO A 69 -1.91 -2.79 -3.81
N GLU A 70 -1.28 -3.90 -3.46
CA GLU A 70 -0.77 -4.16 -2.12
C GLU A 70 0.52 -3.37 -1.90
N VAL A 71 0.71 -2.82 -0.69
CA VAL A 71 1.90 -2.02 -0.37
C VAL A 71 2.72 -2.73 0.67
N GLU A 72 3.94 -3.11 0.32
CA GLU A 72 4.86 -3.76 1.25
C GLU A 72 5.97 -2.81 1.66
N TYR A 73 6.24 -2.77 2.96
CA TYR A 73 7.37 -2.05 3.52
C TYR A 73 8.26 -2.99 4.31
N ASP A 74 9.46 -3.15 3.80
CA ASP A 74 10.56 -3.85 4.44
C ASP A 74 11.48 -2.81 5.10
N TRP A 75 11.55 -2.79 6.43
CA TRP A 75 12.42 -1.87 7.15
C TRP A 75 13.86 -2.36 7.25
N GLU A 76 14.11 -3.66 7.10
CA GLU A 76 15.48 -4.21 7.06
C GLU A 76 16.19 -3.74 5.78
N MET A 77 15.48 -3.77 4.66
CA MET A 77 15.96 -3.31 3.36
C MET A 77 15.70 -1.82 3.13
N GLY A 78 14.86 -1.19 3.95
CA GLY A 78 14.40 0.19 3.76
C GLY A 78 13.65 0.38 2.44
N LYS A 79 12.98 -0.67 1.96
CA LYS A 79 12.32 -0.71 0.65
C LYS A 79 10.81 -0.65 0.82
N LEU A 80 10.19 0.19 0.01
CA LEU A 80 8.74 0.29 -0.12
C LEU A 80 8.38 -0.15 -1.54
N THR A 81 7.60 -1.22 -1.65
CA THR A 81 7.13 -1.79 -2.91
C THR A 81 5.60 -1.74 -2.98
N ILE A 82 5.08 -1.58 -4.19
CA ILE A 82 3.66 -1.60 -4.51
C ILE A 82 3.50 -2.73 -5.54
N ASP A 83 2.73 -3.77 -5.23
CA ASP A 83 2.53 -4.92 -6.13
C ASP A 83 3.87 -5.52 -6.61
N GLU A 84 4.84 -5.69 -5.70
CA GLU A 84 6.21 -6.14 -6.00
C GLU A 84 7.06 -5.17 -6.85
N GLU A 85 6.52 -4.03 -7.29
CA GLU A 85 7.23 -2.97 -8.02
C GLU A 85 7.68 -1.84 -7.09
N ASN A 86 8.70 -1.05 -7.47
CA ASN A 86 9.10 0.10 -6.66
C ASN A 86 7.99 1.16 -6.65
N TRP A 87 7.61 1.64 -5.46
CA TRP A 87 6.54 2.64 -5.32
C TRP A 87 6.74 3.88 -6.19
N LYS A 88 7.99 4.32 -6.40
CA LYS A 88 8.30 5.48 -7.25
C LYS A 88 8.02 5.19 -8.73
N GLU A 89 8.42 4.01 -9.20
CA GLU A 89 8.21 3.60 -10.59
C GLU A 89 6.72 3.40 -10.87
N TYR A 90 5.98 2.78 -9.95
CA TYR A 90 4.52 2.61 -10.06
C TYR A 90 3.78 3.94 -10.31
N PHE A 91 4.17 5.00 -9.59
CA PHE A 91 3.59 6.32 -9.78
C PHE A 91 4.06 7.02 -11.06
N GLN A 92 5.25 6.71 -11.55
CA GLN A 92 5.75 7.23 -12.83
C GLN A 92 5.04 6.59 -14.03
N HIS A 93 4.69 5.31 -13.94
CA HIS A 93 3.90 4.61 -14.95
C HIS A 93 2.43 5.01 -14.96
N SER A 94 1.85 5.38 -13.81
CA SER A 94 0.44 5.80 -13.71
C SER A 94 0.14 7.20 -14.28
N GLU A 95 1.16 8.00 -14.60
CA GLU A 95 1.00 9.37 -15.12
C GLU A 95 1.21 9.47 -16.66
N GLN A 96 1.38 8.33 -17.36
CA GLN A 96 1.53 8.26 -18.83
C GLN A 96 0.23 7.91 -19.55
#